data_AF-A0A078AFD3-F1
#
_entry.id   AF-A0A078AFD3-F1
#
_cell.length_a   1.000
_cell.length_b   1.000
_cell.length_c   1.000
_cell.angle_alpha   90.00
_cell.angle_beta   90.00
_cell.angle_gamma   90.00
#
_symmetry.space_group_name_H-M   'P 1'
#
loop_
_entity.id
_entity.type
_entity.pdbx_description
1 polymer ?
#
loop_
_entity_poly.entity_id
_entity_poly.type
_entity_poly.pdbx_seq_one_letter_code
_entity_poly.pdbx_strand_id
1 'polypeptide(L)'
;MQAVDLILQASRTSGSDGLQLTESWISGLSGNGMMYIRIVTNLLSTTLTGYSLFKWGIAGFPWFMSDWAAFTSVLVQLMLLWSHTRAYDPLYDNLVKAIFEIVFPFNMMTTLLYWTTYYEGQMTSDWTTWVYPLFMHAVPAATLLVEYFTNNIIFDWERGAARTLWAILSYIPLSYFVKDIWGNWAYSFITWDSWTSHTWVIAVVAINQIFFYAFSFLNNYIKTGQGVSREQLAQIPAQFENILKVAGI
;
A
#
# COMPACT_ATOMS: atom_id res chain seq x y z
N MET A 1 20.75 12.78 6.52
CA MET A 1 19.65 12.77 5.54
C MET A 1 18.48 13.46 6.21
N GLN A 2 18.04 14.63 5.75
CA GLN A 2 16.88 15.29 6.37
C GLN A 2 15.63 14.48 6.01
N ALA A 3 14.63 14.37 6.90
CA ALA A 3 13.41 13.60 6.66
C ALA A 3 12.67 14.02 5.37
N VAL A 4 12.85 15.30 5.00
CA VAL A 4 12.37 15.90 3.75
C VAL A 4 13.01 15.24 2.52
N ASP A 5 14.29 14.86 2.56
CA ASP A 5 14.97 14.19 1.44
C ASP A 5 14.46 12.76 1.23
N LEU A 6 14.05 12.07 2.29
CA LEU A 6 13.49 10.71 2.20
C LEU A 6 12.12 10.68 1.49
N ILE A 7 11.35 11.77 1.66
CA ILE A 7 10.00 11.93 1.12
C ILE A 7 10.02 12.63 -0.26
N LEU A 8 10.87 13.64 -0.45
CA LEU A 8 10.87 14.50 -1.64
C LEU A 8 11.99 14.20 -2.64
N GLN A 9 13.11 13.60 -2.22
CA GLN A 9 14.15 13.16 -3.14
C GLN A 9 14.02 11.65 -3.37
N ALA A 10 12.90 11.20 -3.95
CA ALA A 10 12.83 9.88 -4.56
C ALA A 10 13.69 9.90 -5.83
N SER A 11 14.95 9.43 -5.77
CA SER A 11 15.74 9.20 -6.97
C SER A 11 17.02 8.42 -6.72
N ARG A 12 17.09 7.22 -7.27
CA ARG A 12 18.13 7.01 -8.29
C ARG A 12 17.64 7.24 -9.72
N THR A 13 16.32 7.30 -9.96
CA THR A 13 15.73 7.51 -11.30
C THR A 13 14.24 7.90 -11.33
N SER A 14 13.49 7.93 -10.21
CA SER A 14 12.03 8.13 -10.22
C SER A 14 11.55 9.58 -10.16
N GLY A 15 12.41 10.52 -9.72
CA GLY A 15 12.11 11.95 -9.78
C GLY A 15 12.33 12.59 -11.17
N SER A 16 12.79 11.82 -12.15
CA SER A 16 13.24 12.33 -13.46
C SER A 16 13.02 11.37 -14.63
N ASP A 17 12.16 10.34 -14.48
CA ASP A 17 11.83 9.46 -15.61
C ASP A 17 10.99 10.17 -16.68
N GLY A 18 10.41 11.34 -16.33
CA GLY A 18 9.56 12.14 -17.20
C GLY A 18 8.17 11.53 -17.43
N LEU A 19 7.86 10.39 -16.78
CA LEU A 19 6.61 9.66 -16.96
C LEU A 19 5.54 10.24 -16.03
N GLN A 20 4.50 10.83 -16.60
CA GLN A 20 3.44 11.45 -15.80
C GLN A 20 2.47 10.40 -15.27
N LEU A 21 1.89 10.64 -14.08
CA LEU A 21 0.83 9.77 -13.55
C LEU A 21 -0.37 9.64 -14.49
N THR A 22 -0.66 10.66 -15.29
CA THR A 22 -1.81 10.69 -16.21
C THR A 22 -1.63 9.75 -17.41
N GLU A 23 -0.44 9.21 -17.61
CA GLU A 23 -0.09 8.34 -18.73
C GLU A 23 -0.04 6.85 -18.34
N SER A 24 -0.14 6.00 -19.36
CA SER A 24 -0.07 4.54 -19.26
C SER A 24 1.19 4.02 -19.94
N TRP A 25 1.74 2.91 -19.42
CA TRP A 25 2.86 2.19 -20.07
C TRP A 25 2.36 1.26 -21.19
N ILE A 26 1.07 0.87 -21.13
CA ILE A 26 0.42 0.05 -22.15
C ILE A 26 0.24 0.89 -23.42
N SER A 27 0.87 0.45 -24.50
CA SER A 27 0.70 1.05 -25.83
C SER A 27 -0.77 1.04 -26.25
N GLY A 28 -1.28 2.21 -26.68
CA GLY A 28 -2.66 2.39 -27.13
C GLY A 28 -3.65 2.84 -26.05
N LEU A 29 -3.28 2.81 -24.76
CA LEU A 29 -4.11 3.37 -23.70
C LEU A 29 -3.81 4.87 -23.52
N SER A 30 -4.70 5.72 -24.02
CA SER A 30 -4.58 7.18 -23.90
C SER A 30 -4.72 7.67 -22.46
N GLY A 31 -4.28 8.90 -22.18
CA GLY A 31 -4.49 9.54 -20.87
C GLY A 31 -5.96 9.68 -20.47
N ASN A 32 -6.87 9.87 -21.45
CA ASN A 32 -8.32 9.82 -21.18
C ASN A 32 -8.78 8.40 -20.83
N GLY A 33 -8.22 7.38 -21.47
CA GLY A 33 -8.46 5.98 -21.11
C GLY A 33 -8.03 5.69 -19.66
N MET A 34 -6.86 6.17 -19.25
CA MET A 34 -6.39 6.09 -17.86
C MET A 34 -7.32 6.83 -16.89
N MET A 35 -7.80 8.01 -17.26
CA MET A 35 -8.76 8.74 -16.45
C MET A 35 -10.04 7.93 -16.21
N TYR A 36 -10.60 7.29 -17.25
CA TYR A 36 -11.79 6.45 -17.11
C TYR A 36 -11.56 5.22 -16.24
N ILE A 37 -10.40 4.55 -16.38
CA ILE A 37 -10.02 3.45 -15.49
C ILE A 37 -10.02 3.93 -14.05
N ARG A 38 -9.37 5.08 -13.77
CA ARG A 38 -9.30 5.68 -12.43
C ARG A 38 -10.65 6.09 -11.88
N ILE A 39 -11.56 6.59 -12.71
CA ILE A 39 -12.94 6.88 -12.28
C ILE A 39 -13.63 5.58 -11.83
N VAL A 40 -13.50 4.51 -12.60
CA VAL A 40 -14.13 3.21 -12.29
C VAL A 40 -13.49 2.56 -11.06
N THR A 41 -12.16 2.47 -10.99
CA THR A 41 -11.44 1.86 -9.85
C THR A 41 -11.65 2.66 -8.58
N ASN A 42 -11.68 4.00 -8.66
CA ASN A 42 -12.02 4.85 -7.53
C ASN A 42 -13.47 4.61 -7.09
N LEU A 43 -14.45 4.65 -8.00
CA LEU A 43 -15.86 4.41 -7.67
C LEU A 43 -16.05 3.06 -6.98
N LEU A 44 -15.46 1.99 -7.50
CA LEU A 44 -15.50 0.66 -6.89
C LEU A 44 -14.86 0.67 -5.49
N SER A 45 -13.70 1.30 -5.34
CA SER A 45 -13.02 1.40 -4.04
C SER A 45 -13.85 2.20 -3.04
N THR A 46 -14.29 3.41 -3.37
CA THR A 46 -15.07 4.25 -2.42
C THR A 46 -16.40 3.61 -2.07
N THR A 47 -17.15 3.07 -3.04
CA THR A 47 -18.49 2.54 -2.79
C THR A 47 -18.47 1.20 -2.07
N LEU A 48 -17.65 0.25 -2.54
CA LEU A 48 -17.65 -1.10 -2.00
C LEU A 48 -16.84 -1.17 -0.71
N THR A 49 -15.65 -0.56 -0.65
CA THR A 49 -14.90 -0.50 0.60
C THR A 49 -15.57 0.40 1.64
N GLY A 50 -16.30 1.44 1.20
CA GLY A 50 -17.15 2.27 2.05
C GLY A 50 -18.30 1.50 2.73
N TYR A 51 -18.72 0.35 2.19
CA TYR A 51 -19.68 -0.55 2.86
C TYR A 51 -19.22 -0.95 4.27
N SER A 52 -17.92 -1.02 4.49
CA SER A 52 -17.36 -1.40 5.77
C SER A 52 -17.36 -0.27 6.77
N LEU A 53 -17.16 0.96 6.31
CA LEU A 53 -17.44 2.15 7.11
C LEU A 53 -18.92 2.19 7.49
N PHE A 54 -19.83 1.80 6.59
CA PHE A 54 -21.25 1.67 6.91
C PHE A 54 -21.52 0.57 7.96
N LYS A 55 -20.84 -0.58 7.87
CA LYS A 55 -21.04 -1.71 8.79
C LYS A 55 -20.48 -1.46 10.19
N TRP A 56 -19.29 -0.88 10.29
CA TRP A 56 -18.59 -0.67 11.58
C TRP A 56 -18.77 0.75 12.15
N GLY A 57 -19.23 1.69 11.32
CA GLY A 57 -19.27 3.11 11.66
C GLY A 57 -17.89 3.75 11.69
N ILE A 58 -17.85 5.09 11.81
CA ILE A 58 -16.61 5.86 11.99
C ILE A 58 -15.90 5.47 13.29
N ALA A 59 -16.67 5.11 14.32
CA ALA A 59 -16.10 4.62 15.56
C ALA A 59 -15.32 3.31 15.32
N GLY A 60 -15.73 2.49 14.33
CA GLY A 60 -15.26 1.18 13.86
C GLY A 60 -13.95 1.13 13.09
N PHE A 61 -13.68 2.19 12.32
CA PHE A 61 -12.76 2.24 11.19
C PHE A 61 -11.91 3.52 11.33
N PRO A 62 -10.56 3.53 11.23
CA PRO A 62 -9.73 2.59 10.48
C PRO A 62 -8.75 1.80 11.38
N TRP A 63 -9.29 1.09 12.36
CA TRP A 63 -8.53 0.62 13.52
C TRP A 63 -7.85 -0.72 13.34
N PHE A 64 -8.36 -1.57 12.45
CA PHE A 64 -7.69 -2.80 12.05
C PHE A 64 -6.72 -2.53 10.89
N MET A 65 -5.68 -3.36 10.74
CA MET A 65 -4.73 -3.20 9.63
C MET A 65 -5.40 -3.26 8.26
N SER A 66 -6.43 -4.10 8.12
CA SER A 66 -7.21 -4.18 6.89
C SER A 66 -8.03 -2.93 6.63
N ASP A 67 -8.54 -2.27 7.67
CA ASP A 67 -9.24 -0.99 7.53
C ASP A 67 -8.28 0.12 7.11
N TRP A 68 -7.08 0.13 7.71
CA TRP A 68 -6.03 1.05 7.32
C TRP A 68 -5.59 0.85 5.86
N ALA A 69 -5.46 -0.41 5.42
CA ALA A 69 -5.16 -0.75 4.04
C ALA A 69 -6.28 -0.30 3.08
N ALA A 70 -7.53 -0.59 3.42
CA ALA A 70 -8.71 -0.13 2.69
C ALA A 70 -8.75 1.40 2.57
N PHE A 71 -8.57 2.10 3.69
CA PHE A 71 -8.56 3.56 3.75
C PHE A 71 -7.47 4.17 2.88
N THR A 72 -6.24 3.70 3.04
CA THR A 72 -5.10 4.20 2.26
C THR A 72 -5.21 3.85 0.77
N SER A 73 -5.84 2.73 0.41
CA SER A 73 -6.20 2.39 -0.98
C SER A 73 -7.16 3.42 -1.58
N VAL A 74 -8.24 3.75 -0.87
CA VAL A 74 -9.19 4.79 -1.31
C VAL A 74 -8.49 6.14 -1.49
N LEU A 75 -7.63 6.52 -0.54
CA LEU A 75 -6.87 7.77 -0.64
C LEU A 75 -5.95 7.81 -1.86
N VAL A 76 -5.18 6.75 -2.12
CA VAL A 76 -4.28 6.74 -3.28
C VAL A 76 -5.06 6.75 -4.59
N GLN A 77 -6.20 6.04 -4.68
CA GLN A 77 -7.09 6.10 -5.86
C GLN A 77 -7.65 7.51 -6.10
N LEU A 78 -8.00 8.24 -5.03
CA LEU A 78 -8.41 9.65 -5.12
C LEU A 78 -7.27 10.53 -5.63
N MET A 79 -6.05 10.34 -5.11
CA MET A 79 -4.90 11.13 -5.55
C MET A 79 -4.52 10.84 -7.01
N LEU A 80 -4.58 9.58 -7.43
CA LEU A 80 -4.36 9.16 -8.81
C LEU A 80 -5.40 9.78 -9.75
N LEU A 81 -6.69 9.76 -9.39
CA LEU A 81 -7.73 10.41 -10.17
C LEU A 81 -7.54 11.93 -10.23
N TRP A 82 -7.24 12.57 -9.09
CA TRP A 82 -7.01 14.01 -9.00
C TRP A 82 -5.83 14.49 -9.86
N SER A 83 -4.88 13.61 -10.21
CA SER A 83 -3.80 13.95 -11.14
C SER A 83 -4.31 14.39 -12.53
N HIS A 84 -5.51 13.97 -12.95
CA HIS A 84 -6.10 14.33 -14.25
C HIS A 84 -6.84 15.66 -14.26
N THR A 85 -7.21 16.20 -13.09
CA THR A 85 -8.05 17.41 -12.98
C THR A 85 -7.26 18.68 -12.67
N ARG A 86 -5.94 18.53 -12.47
CA ARG A 86 -5.04 19.62 -12.08
C ARG A 86 -3.98 19.87 -13.15
N ALA A 87 -3.34 21.04 -13.08
CA ALA A 87 -2.10 21.27 -13.81
C ALA A 87 -0.98 20.35 -13.29
N TYR A 88 -0.11 19.92 -14.22
CA TYR A 88 1.05 19.09 -13.89
C TYR A 88 1.94 19.75 -12.83
N ASP A 89 2.34 18.96 -11.85
CA ASP A 89 3.20 19.36 -10.75
C ASP A 89 4.08 18.17 -10.36
N PRO A 90 5.40 18.26 -10.58
CA PRO A 90 6.32 17.16 -10.34
C PRO A 90 6.38 16.75 -8.86
N LEU A 91 6.14 17.68 -7.92
CA LEU A 91 6.16 17.35 -6.48
C LEU A 91 5.00 16.44 -6.12
N TYR A 92 3.81 16.76 -6.62
CA TYR A 92 2.63 15.93 -6.43
C TYR A 92 2.77 14.57 -7.13
N ASP A 93 3.27 14.59 -8.36
CA ASP A 93 3.49 13.37 -9.15
C ASP A 93 4.38 12.38 -8.39
N ASN A 94 5.51 12.87 -7.88
CA ASN A 94 6.45 12.07 -7.07
C ASN A 94 5.84 11.61 -5.74
N LEU A 95 5.09 12.48 -5.05
CA LEU A 95 4.42 12.12 -3.81
C LEU A 95 3.42 10.99 -4.01
N VAL A 96 2.57 11.07 -5.03
CA VAL A 96 1.54 10.05 -5.30
C VAL A 96 2.18 8.74 -5.75
N LYS A 97 3.26 8.79 -6.56
CA LYS A 97 4.06 7.59 -6.90
C LYS A 97 4.59 6.92 -5.63
N ALA A 98 5.21 7.69 -4.73
CA ALA A 98 5.74 7.18 -3.47
C ALA A 98 4.63 6.59 -2.58
N ILE A 99 3.46 7.23 -2.50
CA ILE A 99 2.32 6.68 -1.75
C ILE A 99 1.82 5.39 -2.38
N PHE A 100 1.71 5.31 -3.70
CA PHE A 100 1.29 4.10 -4.40
C PHE A 100 2.25 2.92 -4.14
N GLU A 101 3.56 3.16 -4.22
CA GLU A 101 4.60 2.18 -3.89
C GLU A 101 4.49 1.63 -2.46
N ILE A 102 3.97 2.42 -1.52
CA ILE A 102 3.75 2.02 -0.11
C ILE A 102 2.44 1.25 0.03
N VAL A 103 1.35 1.81 -0.50
CA VAL A 103 -0.01 1.31 -0.29
C VAL A 103 -0.25 0.00 -1.02
N PHE A 104 0.32 -0.17 -2.22
CA PHE A 104 0.15 -1.37 -3.04
C PHE A 104 0.61 -2.65 -2.33
N PRO A 105 1.89 -2.82 -1.93
CA PRO A 105 2.35 -4.03 -1.25
C PRO A 105 1.66 -4.24 0.09
N PHE A 106 1.35 -3.17 0.83
CA PHE A 106 0.62 -3.25 2.09
C PHE A 106 -0.79 -3.83 1.90
N ASN A 107 -1.52 -3.39 0.85
CA ASN A 107 -2.82 -3.97 0.51
C ASN A 107 -2.71 -5.45 0.15
N MET A 108 -1.77 -5.80 -0.74
CA MET A 108 -1.57 -7.20 -1.14
C MET A 108 -1.27 -8.10 0.06
N MET A 109 -0.39 -7.65 0.96
CA MET A 109 -0.05 -8.37 2.19
C MET A 109 -1.27 -8.51 3.10
N THR A 110 -1.97 -7.42 3.41
CA THR A 110 -3.12 -7.45 4.35
C THR A 110 -4.26 -8.30 3.81
N THR A 111 -4.53 -8.25 2.50
CA THR A 111 -5.49 -9.13 1.84
C THR A 111 -5.06 -10.59 1.94
N LEU A 112 -3.80 -10.91 1.65
CA LEU A 112 -3.32 -12.29 1.77
C LEU A 112 -3.40 -12.79 3.21
N LEU A 113 -2.86 -12.04 4.18
CA LEU A 113 -2.89 -12.38 5.60
C LEU A 113 -4.31 -12.63 6.10
N TYR A 114 -5.28 -11.80 5.68
CA TYR A 114 -6.68 -12.03 6.00
C TYR A 114 -7.14 -13.41 5.50
N TRP A 115 -7.03 -13.66 4.20
CA TRP A 115 -7.57 -14.89 3.59
C TRP A 115 -6.81 -16.17 3.97
N THR A 116 -5.52 -16.09 4.28
CA THR A 116 -4.70 -17.26 4.61
C THR A 116 -4.63 -17.57 6.10
N THR A 117 -4.83 -16.58 6.96
CA THR A 117 -4.53 -16.71 8.39
C THR A 117 -5.71 -16.36 9.28
N TYR A 118 -6.49 -15.32 8.95
CA TYR A 118 -7.58 -14.86 9.82
C TYR A 118 -8.97 -15.33 9.36
N TYR A 119 -9.12 -15.68 8.09
CA TYR A 119 -10.39 -16.12 7.55
C TYR A 119 -10.66 -17.58 7.95
N GLU A 120 -11.44 -17.76 9.00
CA GLU A 120 -11.88 -19.08 9.49
C GLU A 120 -13.22 -19.54 8.89
N GLY A 121 -13.83 -18.73 8.03
CA GLY A 121 -15.12 -19.04 7.42
C GLY A 121 -15.03 -20.16 6.38
N GLN A 122 -16.10 -20.95 6.25
CA GLN A 122 -16.28 -21.83 5.09
C GLN A 122 -16.93 -21.04 3.95
N MET A 123 -16.55 -21.33 2.70
CA MET A 123 -17.27 -20.88 1.49
C MET A 123 -18.71 -21.38 1.48
N THR A 124 -19.56 -20.65 2.18
CA THR A 124 -21.01 -20.76 2.13
C THR A 124 -21.55 -20.03 0.90
N SER A 125 -22.70 -20.48 0.39
CA SER A 125 -23.42 -19.78 -0.70
C SER A 125 -24.14 -18.51 -0.22
N ASP A 126 -24.05 -18.16 1.06
CA ASP A 126 -24.74 -17.01 1.64
C ASP A 126 -23.96 -15.72 1.41
N TRP A 127 -24.47 -14.89 0.49
CA TRP A 127 -23.94 -13.58 0.15
C TRP A 127 -23.65 -12.69 1.37
N THR A 128 -24.50 -12.75 2.40
CA THR A 128 -24.37 -11.86 3.58
C THR A 128 -23.13 -12.18 4.42
N THR A 129 -22.64 -13.41 4.34
CA THR A 129 -21.40 -13.85 5.00
C THR A 129 -20.15 -13.40 4.22
N TRP A 130 -20.23 -13.31 2.89
CA TRP A 130 -19.08 -13.07 2.00
C TRP A 130 -18.89 -11.61 1.58
N VAL A 131 -19.96 -10.81 1.60
CA VAL A 131 -19.93 -9.43 1.10
C VAL A 131 -18.89 -8.57 1.82
N TYR A 132 -18.83 -8.66 3.15
CA TYR A 132 -17.89 -7.85 3.94
C TYR A 132 -16.42 -8.23 3.67
N PRO A 133 -16.02 -9.52 3.79
CA PRO A 133 -14.65 -9.94 3.44
C PRO A 133 -14.23 -9.55 2.01
N LEU A 134 -15.13 -9.71 1.03
CA LEU A 134 -14.83 -9.35 -0.36
C LEU A 134 -14.61 -7.85 -0.53
N PHE A 135 -15.49 -7.03 0.05
CA PHE A 135 -15.44 -5.58 -0.12
C PHE A 135 -14.29 -4.94 0.66
N MET A 136 -13.86 -5.55 1.76
CA MET A 136 -12.72 -5.07 2.54
C MET A 136 -11.36 -5.48 2.01
N HIS A 137 -11.23 -6.70 1.52
CA HIS A 137 -9.92 -7.27 1.22
C HIS A 137 -9.72 -7.45 -0.28
N ALA A 138 -10.72 -7.95 -1.00
CA ALA A 138 -10.58 -8.24 -2.42
C ALA A 138 -10.72 -6.99 -3.29
N VAL A 139 -11.68 -6.09 -3.01
CA VAL A 139 -11.91 -4.90 -3.85
C VAL A 139 -10.75 -3.91 -3.82
N PRO A 140 -10.23 -3.46 -2.66
CA PRO A 140 -9.04 -2.60 -2.61
C PRO A 140 -7.83 -3.22 -3.32
N ALA A 141 -7.62 -4.51 -3.15
CA ALA A 141 -6.53 -5.22 -3.81
C ALA A 141 -6.71 -5.27 -5.34
N ALA A 142 -7.90 -5.65 -5.81
CA ALA A 142 -8.19 -5.77 -7.24
C ALA A 142 -8.07 -4.42 -7.97
N THR A 143 -8.59 -3.34 -7.38
CA THR A 143 -8.53 -1.99 -7.97
C THR A 143 -7.10 -1.47 -8.03
N LEU A 144 -6.29 -1.72 -7.00
CA LEU A 144 -4.86 -1.39 -7.02
C LEU A 144 -4.06 -2.27 -7.99
N LEU A 145 -4.44 -3.53 -8.21
CA LEU A 145 -3.85 -4.37 -9.25
C LEU A 145 -4.12 -3.82 -10.64
N VAL A 146 -5.35 -3.34 -10.91
CA VAL A 146 -5.66 -2.67 -12.17
C VAL A 146 -4.76 -1.45 -12.37
N GLU A 147 -4.61 -0.59 -11.35
CA GLU A 147 -3.67 0.53 -11.43
C GLU A 147 -2.23 0.07 -11.67
N TYR A 148 -1.75 -0.90 -10.90
CA TYR A 148 -0.39 -1.44 -11.01
C TYR A 148 -0.06 -1.89 -12.45
N PHE A 149 -1.00 -2.57 -13.11
CA PHE A 149 -0.82 -3.05 -14.48
C PHE A 149 -1.06 -2.00 -15.56
N THR A 150 -1.70 -0.86 -15.27
CA THR A 150 -2.06 0.13 -16.30
C THR A 150 -1.22 1.41 -16.19
N ASN A 151 -0.83 1.81 -14.99
CA ASN A 151 -0.11 3.06 -14.75
C ASN A 151 1.38 2.99 -15.14
N ASN A 152 1.98 4.15 -15.35
CA ASN A 152 3.41 4.32 -15.65
C ASN A 152 4.35 4.31 -14.43
N ILE A 153 3.87 3.93 -13.23
CA ILE A 153 4.66 4.03 -12.00
C ILE A 153 5.75 2.94 -11.99
N ILE A 154 7.02 3.35 -11.93
CA ILE A 154 8.19 2.50 -11.71
C ILE A 154 8.57 2.56 -10.24
N PHE A 155 8.74 1.39 -9.60
CA PHE A 155 9.00 1.32 -8.17
C PHE A 155 10.48 1.56 -7.88
N ASP A 156 10.76 2.49 -6.98
CA ASP A 156 12.11 2.70 -6.44
C ASP A 156 12.38 1.68 -5.32
N TRP A 157 12.88 0.49 -5.70
CA TRP A 157 13.21 -0.59 -4.76
C TRP A 157 14.28 -0.21 -3.75
N GLU A 158 15.17 0.74 -4.07
CA GLU A 158 16.28 1.11 -3.19
C GLU A 158 15.81 1.91 -1.97
N ARG A 159 14.83 2.83 -2.16
CA ARG A 159 14.35 3.71 -1.08
C ARG A 159 12.93 3.38 -0.65
N GLY A 160 12.12 2.79 -1.53
CA GLY A 160 10.74 2.45 -1.25
C GLY A 160 10.61 1.46 -0.09
N ALA A 161 11.61 0.60 0.15
CA ALA A 161 11.64 -0.31 1.30
C ALA A 161 11.58 0.44 2.65
N ALA A 162 12.30 1.57 2.76
CA ALA A 162 12.22 2.42 3.94
C ALA A 162 10.87 3.15 4.02
N ARG A 163 10.33 3.59 2.87
CA ARG A 163 9.01 4.23 2.80
C ARG A 163 7.88 3.29 3.22
N THR A 164 7.94 2.02 2.84
CA THR A 164 6.88 1.04 3.16
C THR A 164 6.78 0.74 4.65
N LEU A 165 7.84 1.00 5.43
CA LEU A 165 7.77 0.94 6.89
C LEU A 165 6.80 1.96 7.46
N TRP A 166 6.56 3.09 6.80
CA TRP A 166 5.57 4.06 7.24
C TRP A 166 4.18 3.42 7.40
N ALA A 167 3.76 2.53 6.49
CA ALA A 167 2.44 1.90 6.57
C ALA A 167 2.26 1.04 7.83
N ILE A 168 3.35 0.43 8.31
CA ILE A 168 3.32 -0.43 9.51
C ILE A 168 3.61 0.38 10.78
N LEU A 169 4.56 1.31 10.72
CA LEU A 169 4.90 2.17 11.85
C LEU A 169 3.76 3.14 12.19
N SER A 170 3.00 3.62 11.19
CA SER A 170 1.79 4.42 11.42
C SER A 170 0.66 3.63 12.09
N TYR A 171 0.68 2.29 12.00
CA TYR A 171 -0.28 1.45 12.70
C TYR A 171 -0.04 1.41 14.22
N ILE A 172 1.21 1.60 14.68
CA ILE A 172 1.54 1.61 16.12
C ILE A 172 0.74 2.69 16.87
N PRO A 173 0.83 4.00 16.54
CA PRO A 173 0.05 5.02 17.23
C PRO A 173 -1.46 4.83 17.04
N LEU A 174 -1.91 4.35 15.86
CA LEU A 174 -3.32 4.02 15.65
C LEU A 174 -3.83 3.00 16.66
N SER A 175 -3.06 1.94 16.93
CA SER A 175 -3.46 0.91 17.89
C SER A 175 -3.57 1.40 19.33
N TYR A 176 -2.77 2.40 19.74
CA TYR A 176 -2.91 3.08 21.02
C TYR A 176 -4.16 3.95 21.07
N PHE A 177 -4.43 4.74 20.01
CA PHE A 177 -5.66 5.53 19.93
C PHE A 177 -6.92 4.66 20.03
N VAL A 178 -6.92 3.47 19.41
CA VAL A 178 -8.03 2.53 19.52
C VAL A 178 -8.25 2.10 20.96
N LYS A 179 -7.20 1.73 21.68
CA LYS A 179 -7.31 1.34 23.08
C LYS A 179 -7.90 2.46 23.93
N ASP A 180 -7.48 3.70 23.68
CA ASP A 180 -7.97 4.85 24.43
C ASP A 180 -9.46 5.15 24.14
N ILE A 181 -9.90 4.96 22.89
CA ILE A 181 -11.29 5.26 22.47
C ILE A 181 -12.24 4.09 22.80
N TRP A 182 -11.82 2.84 22.59
CA TRP A 182 -12.66 1.64 22.75
C TRP A 182 -12.48 0.92 24.07
N GLY A 183 -11.44 1.25 24.84
CA GLY A 183 -11.06 0.55 26.06
C GLY A 183 -10.38 -0.80 25.83
N ASN A 184 -10.24 -1.26 24.57
CA ASN A 184 -9.65 -2.54 24.21
C ASN A 184 -8.77 -2.42 22.95
N TRP A 185 -7.80 -3.31 22.81
CA TRP A 185 -6.96 -3.40 21.61
C TRP A 185 -7.77 -3.91 20.40
N ALA A 186 -7.48 -3.38 19.20
CA ALA A 186 -8.09 -3.88 17.95
C ALA A 186 -7.82 -5.37 17.75
N TYR A 187 -6.56 -5.80 17.98
CA TYR A 187 -6.18 -7.21 18.01
C TYR A 187 -5.84 -7.60 19.44
N SER A 188 -6.52 -8.61 19.98
CA SER A 188 -6.32 -9.08 21.36
C SER A 188 -4.91 -9.61 21.65
N PHE A 189 -4.17 -10.02 20.61
CA PHE A 189 -2.79 -10.49 20.69
C PHE A 189 -1.74 -9.39 20.45
N ILE A 190 -2.16 -8.16 20.14
CA ILE A 190 -1.28 -6.99 19.96
C ILE A 190 -1.53 -6.01 21.11
N THR A 191 -0.86 -6.27 22.23
CA THR A 191 -1.00 -5.52 23.48
C THR A 191 0.20 -4.61 23.77
N TRP A 192 1.26 -4.72 22.97
CA TRP A 192 2.55 -4.00 23.10
C TRP A 192 3.32 -4.20 24.41
N ASP A 193 2.77 -4.97 25.35
CA ASP A 193 3.41 -5.36 26.61
C ASP A 193 4.00 -6.79 26.55
N SER A 194 3.73 -7.54 25.48
CA SER A 194 4.13 -8.95 25.33
C SER A 194 5.15 -9.15 24.21
N TRP A 195 6.06 -10.11 24.39
CA TRP A 195 6.98 -10.54 23.33
C TRP A 195 6.25 -11.06 22.10
N THR A 196 5.11 -11.71 22.28
CA THR A 196 4.25 -12.19 21.18
C THR A 196 3.82 -11.06 20.25
N SER A 197 3.40 -9.91 20.81
CA SER A 197 3.05 -8.74 20.00
C SER A 197 4.24 -8.21 19.19
N HIS A 198 5.43 -8.16 19.79
CA HIS A 198 6.65 -7.71 19.11
C HIS A 198 7.06 -8.66 17.97
N THR A 199 7.05 -9.96 18.22
CA THR A 199 7.36 -10.97 17.19
C THR A 199 6.38 -10.91 16.03
N TRP A 200 5.09 -10.71 16.31
CA TRP A 200 4.08 -10.55 15.26
C TRP A 200 4.35 -9.33 14.38
N VAL A 201 4.69 -8.17 14.99
CA VAL A 201 5.02 -6.95 14.24
C VAL A 201 6.26 -7.15 13.38
N ILE A 202 7.31 -7.77 13.92
CA ILE A 202 8.53 -8.11 13.15
C ILE A 202 8.18 -8.99 11.95
N ALA A 203 7.34 -10.01 12.14
CA ALA A 203 6.91 -10.89 11.06
C ALA A 203 6.11 -10.14 9.98
N VAL A 204 5.18 -9.27 10.37
CA VAL A 204 4.42 -8.43 9.43
C VAL A 204 5.32 -7.46 8.67
N VAL A 205 6.29 -6.83 9.34
CA VAL A 205 7.31 -5.99 8.70
C VAL A 205 8.10 -6.79 7.67
N ALA A 206 8.62 -7.96 8.06
CA ALA A 206 9.39 -8.80 7.17
C ALA A 206 8.58 -9.24 5.93
N ILE A 207 7.33 -9.67 6.12
CA ILE A 207 6.44 -10.06 5.02
C ILE A 207 6.15 -8.86 4.10
N ASN A 208 5.88 -7.68 4.65
CA ASN A 208 5.65 -6.48 3.84
C ASN A 208 6.87 -6.10 2.99
N GLN A 209 8.08 -6.25 3.53
CA GLN A 209 9.31 -6.02 2.77
C GLN A 209 9.50 -7.04 1.65
N ILE A 210 9.20 -8.32 1.91
CA ILE A 210 9.21 -9.36 0.87
C ILE A 210 8.22 -9.00 -0.25
N PHE A 211 7.01 -8.59 0.10
CA PHE A 211 5.99 -8.15 -0.85
C PHE A 211 6.46 -6.94 -1.64
N PHE A 212 7.00 -5.91 -0.97
CA PHE A 212 7.53 -4.71 -1.62
C PHE A 212 8.61 -5.06 -2.65
N TYR A 213 9.64 -5.82 -2.28
CA TYR A 213 10.71 -6.18 -3.21
C TYR A 213 10.19 -7.06 -4.35
N ALA A 214 9.35 -8.06 -4.07
CA ALA A 214 8.78 -8.93 -5.09
C ALA A 214 7.98 -8.13 -6.13
N PHE A 215 7.10 -7.23 -5.69
CA PHE A 215 6.30 -6.39 -6.58
C PHE A 215 7.12 -5.31 -7.26
N SER A 216 8.10 -4.70 -6.59
CA SER A 216 8.97 -3.71 -7.22
C SER A 216 9.78 -4.32 -8.36
N PHE A 217 10.36 -5.50 -8.15
CA PHE A 217 11.15 -6.19 -9.15
C PHE A 217 10.29 -6.65 -10.34
N LEU A 218 9.10 -7.18 -10.04
CA LEU A 218 8.14 -7.57 -11.08
C LEU A 218 7.66 -6.34 -11.88
N ASN A 219 7.31 -5.24 -11.20
CA ASN A 219 6.85 -4.00 -11.82
C ASN A 219 7.90 -3.45 -12.78
N ASN A 220 9.14 -3.35 -12.29
CA ASN A 220 10.24 -2.79 -13.06
C ASN A 220 10.56 -3.68 -14.25
N TYR A 221 10.60 -5.01 -14.07
CA TYR A 221 10.78 -5.95 -15.18
C TYR A 221 9.68 -5.82 -16.24
N ILE A 222 8.41 -5.75 -15.83
CA ILE A 222 7.26 -5.63 -16.75
C ILE A 222 7.33 -4.32 -17.54
N LYS A 223 7.61 -3.20 -16.87
CA LYS A 223 7.46 -1.87 -17.46
C LYS A 223 8.72 -1.35 -18.16
N THR A 224 9.92 -1.75 -17.73
CA THR A 224 11.18 -1.29 -18.32
C THR A 224 11.93 -2.39 -19.08
N GLY A 225 11.52 -3.66 -18.93
CA GLY A 225 12.25 -4.81 -19.45
C GLY A 225 13.55 -5.11 -18.69
N GLN A 226 13.92 -4.29 -17.70
CA GLN A 226 15.13 -4.46 -16.93
C GLN A 226 14.81 -5.20 -15.63
N GLY A 227 15.35 -6.42 -15.52
CA GLY A 227 15.34 -7.16 -14.26
C GLY A 227 16.35 -6.61 -13.26
N VAL A 228 16.47 -7.29 -12.12
CA VAL A 228 17.42 -6.93 -11.07
C VAL A 228 18.72 -7.72 -11.25
N SER A 229 19.86 -7.03 -11.23
CA SER A 229 21.17 -7.66 -11.28
C SER A 229 21.55 -8.31 -9.94
N ARG A 230 22.49 -9.27 -9.95
CA ARG A 230 22.97 -9.90 -8.71
C ARG A 230 23.63 -8.89 -7.78
N GLU A 231 24.33 -7.91 -8.34
CA GLU A 231 24.98 -6.82 -7.62
C GLU A 231 23.96 -5.90 -6.94
N GLN A 232 22.80 -5.68 -7.57
CA GLN A 232 21.69 -4.93 -6.98
C GLN A 232 21.04 -5.71 -5.83
N LEU A 233 20.83 -7.03 -5.97
CA LEU A 233 20.34 -7.88 -4.89
C LEU A 233 21.28 -7.90 -3.67
N ALA A 234 22.60 -7.88 -3.92
CA ALA A 234 23.60 -7.85 -2.85
C ALA A 234 23.58 -6.55 -2.02
N GLN A 235 22.90 -5.49 -2.49
CA GLN A 235 22.76 -4.22 -1.75
C GLN A 235 21.60 -4.23 -0.75
N ILE A 236 20.66 -5.19 -0.85
CA ILE A 236 19.49 -5.27 0.03
C ILE A 236 19.90 -5.33 1.52
N PRO A 237 20.86 -6.17 1.96
CA PRO A 237 21.28 -6.19 3.36
C PRO A 237 21.80 -4.84 3.87
N ALA A 238 22.55 -4.11 3.04
CA ALA A 238 23.08 -2.79 3.39
C ALA A 238 21.97 -1.73 3.51
N GLN A 239 20.89 -1.85 2.72
CA GLN A 239 19.71 -0.99 2.85
C GLN A 239 18.97 -1.26 4.17
N PHE A 240 18.83 -2.52 4.58
CA PHE A 240 18.27 -2.88 5.88
C PHE A 240 19.11 -2.32 7.05
N GLU A 241 20.43 -2.39 6.98
CA GLU A 241 21.31 -1.82 8.01
C GLU A 241 21.11 -0.31 8.15
N ASN A 242 20.95 0.41 7.03
CA ASN A 242 20.68 1.84 7.05
C ASN A 242 19.31 2.17 7.65
N ILE A 243 18.30 1.36 7.38
CA ILE A 243 16.97 1.48 7.98
C ILE A 243 17.05 1.33 9.50
N LEU A 244 17.77 0.31 10.00
CA LEU A 244 17.96 0.08 11.44
C LEU A 244 18.64 1.27 12.12
N LYS A 245 19.72 1.77 11.51
CA LYS A 245 20.42 2.98 11.98
C LYS A 245 19.52 4.21 12.06
N VAL A 246 18.65 4.43 11.06
CA VAL A 246 17.69 5.54 11.06
C VAL A 246 16.62 5.36 12.12
N ALA A 247 16.20 4.12 12.40
CA ALA A 247 15.27 3.78 13.47
C ALA A 247 15.91 3.87 14.87
N GLY A 248 17.22 4.12 14.97
CA GLY A 248 17.95 4.19 16.25
C GLY A 248 18.17 2.82 16.90
N ILE A 249 18.20 1.76 16.09
CA ILE A 249 18.44 0.36 16.50
C ILE A 249 19.79 -0.11 15.95
#